data_AF-A0AAU4ENI2-F1
#
_entry.id   AF-A0AAU4ENI2-F1
#
_cell.length_a   1.000
_cell.length_b   1.000
_cell.length_c   1.000
_cell.angle_alpha   90.00
_cell.angle_beta   90.00
_cell.angle_gamma   90.00
#
_symmetry.space_group_name_H-M   'P 1'
#
loop_
_entity.id
_entity.type
_entity.pdbx_description
1 polymer ?
#
loop_
_entity_poly.entity_id
_entity_poly.type
_entity_poly.pdbx_seq_one_letter_code
_entity_poly.pdbx_strand_id
1 'polypeptide(L)'
;MTTDPAAEHASLSEAAEELAVAGQLPRFLLMYKFAIEELMTKLRILSEEFDFVHRHDPIEHITSRVKRPEAIKEKVHRRGLGSDWVSAARALDDIAGIRVVCPFVDDVFAVARMLTAQDDVELLRTKDYIARPKANGYRSLHLIVRIPVFLSDRVEKVKVEVQLRTIAMDFWAAVEHKLSYKYRDSVPPDFAGELSAAAATAADLDARMAALHERIR
;
A
#
# COMPACT_ATOMS: atom_id res chain seq x y z
N MET A 1 6.05 49.76 20.58
CA MET A 1 5.78 48.57 19.73
C MET A 1 4.41 48.05 20.12
N THR A 2 3.38 48.49 19.43
CA THR A 2 2.02 47.97 19.58
C THR A 2 1.90 46.76 18.66
N THR A 3 1.85 45.55 19.23
CA THR A 3 1.48 44.34 18.49
C THR A 3 0.06 44.50 17.97
N ASP A 4 -0.15 44.19 16.70
CA ASP A 4 -1.46 44.29 16.05
C ASP A 4 -2.39 43.19 16.61
N PRO A 5 -3.46 43.54 17.33
CA PRO A 5 -4.35 42.55 17.96
C PRO A 5 -5.03 41.62 16.94
N ALA A 6 -5.14 42.02 15.67
CA ALA A 6 -5.66 41.15 14.61
C ALA A 6 -4.69 40.01 14.24
N ALA A 7 -3.37 40.27 14.31
CA ALA A 7 -2.34 39.26 14.05
C ALA A 7 -2.18 38.27 15.23
N GLU A 8 -2.37 38.74 16.47
CA GLU A 8 -2.43 37.88 17.66
C GLU A 8 -3.69 36.99 17.65
N HIS A 9 -4.85 37.52 17.28
CA HIS A 9 -6.08 36.72 17.18
C HIS A 9 -6.05 35.67 16.05
N ALA A 10 -5.45 35.99 14.90
CA ALA A 10 -5.27 35.03 13.80
C ALA A 10 -4.34 33.87 14.19
N SER A 11 -3.21 34.17 14.85
CA SER A 11 -2.25 33.15 15.27
C SER A 11 -2.77 32.23 16.38
N LEU A 12 -3.60 32.74 17.31
CA LEU A 12 -4.27 31.93 18.32
C LEU A 12 -5.36 31.02 17.72
N SER A 13 -6.06 31.48 16.68
CA SER A 13 -7.04 30.67 15.94
C SER A 13 -6.37 29.53 15.18
N GLU A 14 -5.26 29.81 14.48
CA GLU A 14 -4.47 28.80 13.77
C GLU A 14 -3.90 27.76 14.74
N ALA A 15 -3.36 28.18 15.89
CA ALA A 15 -2.84 27.27 16.91
C ALA A 15 -3.94 26.37 17.52
N ALA A 16 -5.15 26.90 17.70
CA ALA A 16 -6.29 26.12 18.19
C ALA A 16 -6.79 25.09 17.16
N GLU A 17 -6.83 25.46 15.87
CA GLU A 17 -7.13 24.53 14.78
C GLU A 17 -6.07 23.43 14.68
N GLU A 18 -4.79 23.77 14.74
CA GLU A 18 -3.69 22.79 14.73
C GLU A 18 -3.79 21.82 15.90
N LEU A 19 -4.12 22.30 17.10
CA LEU A 19 -4.28 21.47 18.30
C LEU A 19 -5.50 20.55 18.19
N ALA A 20 -6.62 21.04 17.65
CA ALA A 20 -7.82 20.24 17.40
C ALA A 20 -7.57 19.14 16.35
N VAL A 21 -6.86 19.47 15.27
CA VAL A 21 -6.43 18.51 14.23
C VAL A 21 -5.44 17.50 14.83
N ALA A 22 -4.51 17.92 15.68
CA ALA A 22 -3.58 17.02 16.36
C ALA A 22 -4.30 16.03 17.30
N GLY A 23 -5.34 16.48 18.01
CA GLY A 23 -6.16 15.61 18.88
C GLY A 23 -6.92 14.52 18.14
N GLN A 24 -7.21 14.70 16.85
CA GLN A 24 -7.91 13.71 16.02
C GLN A 24 -6.99 12.66 15.39
N LEU A 25 -5.68 12.93 15.32
CA LEU A 25 -4.70 12.07 14.67
C LEU A 25 -4.63 10.64 15.26
N PRO A 26 -4.60 10.43 16.60
CA PRO A 26 -4.55 9.08 17.15
C PRO A 26 -5.76 8.23 16.73
N ARG A 27 -6.97 8.80 16.80
CA ARG A 27 -8.21 8.12 16.37
C ARG A 27 -8.18 7.82 14.88
N PHE A 28 -7.72 8.77 14.07
CA PHE A 28 -7.56 8.59 12.63
C PHE A 28 -6.63 7.42 12.29
N LEU A 29 -5.42 7.37 12.86
CA LEU A 29 -4.46 6.28 12.60
C LEU A 29 -4.96 4.94 13.12
N LEU A 30 -5.68 4.93 14.25
CA LEU A 30 -6.25 3.72 14.84
C LEU A 30 -7.22 3.03 13.87
N MET A 31 -8.02 3.81 13.11
CA MET A 31 -8.91 3.25 12.09
C MET A 31 -8.17 2.47 11.01
N TYR A 32 -7.04 3.00 10.53
CA TYR A 32 -6.22 2.33 9.53
C TYR A 32 -5.49 1.12 10.09
N LYS A 33 -5.10 1.16 11.37
CA LYS A 33 -4.55 0.00 12.07
C LYS A 33 -5.57 -1.14 12.12
N PHE A 34 -6.80 -0.87 12.53
CA PHE A 34 -7.86 -1.89 12.59
C PHE A 34 -8.23 -2.43 11.21
N ALA A 35 -8.31 -1.57 10.19
CA ALA A 35 -8.51 -2.02 8.81
C ALA A 35 -7.40 -2.98 8.34
N ILE A 36 -6.15 -2.71 8.73
CA ILE A 36 -5.05 -3.64 8.46
C ILE A 36 -5.27 -4.97 9.17
N GLU A 37 -5.58 -4.97 10.47
CA GLU A 37 -5.78 -6.19 11.25
C GLU A 37 -6.91 -7.07 10.71
N GLU A 38 -8.03 -6.47 10.28
CA GLU A 38 -9.13 -7.19 9.64
C GLU A 38 -8.70 -7.84 8.31
N LEU A 39 -8.04 -7.08 7.43
CA LEU A 39 -7.57 -7.63 6.15
C LEU A 39 -6.45 -8.66 6.33
N MET A 40 -5.54 -8.47 7.27
CA MET A 40 -4.51 -9.46 7.62
C MET A 40 -5.14 -10.77 8.06
N THR A 41 -6.23 -10.70 8.84
CA THR A 41 -6.98 -11.89 9.27
C THR A 41 -7.63 -12.60 8.08
N LYS A 42 -8.29 -11.85 7.19
CA LYS A 42 -8.88 -12.39 5.95
C LYS A 42 -7.82 -13.07 5.07
N LEU A 43 -6.69 -12.41 4.84
CA LEU A 43 -5.60 -12.95 4.02
C LEU A 43 -4.98 -14.21 4.64
N ARG A 44 -4.76 -14.24 5.96
CA ARG A 44 -4.25 -15.42 6.66
C ARG A 44 -5.22 -16.61 6.53
N ILE A 45 -6.51 -16.38 6.69
CA ILE A 45 -7.54 -17.42 6.51
C ILE A 45 -7.50 -17.97 5.07
N LEU A 46 -7.40 -17.10 4.06
CA LEU A 46 -7.27 -17.52 2.66
C LEU A 46 -5.99 -18.34 2.42
N SER A 47 -4.87 -17.97 3.04
CA SER A 47 -3.61 -18.74 3.01
C SER A 47 -3.81 -20.16 3.54
N GLU A 48 -4.31 -20.27 4.77
CA GLU A 48 -4.46 -21.54 5.49
C GLU A 48 -5.49 -22.46 4.83
N GLU A 49 -6.61 -21.91 4.36
CA GLU A 49 -7.65 -22.68 3.69
C GLU A 49 -7.21 -23.17 2.30
N PHE A 50 -6.55 -22.32 1.53
CA PHE A 50 -6.06 -22.69 0.21
C PHE A 50 -4.97 -23.76 0.29
N ASP A 51 -4.03 -23.66 1.24
CA ASP A 51 -3.04 -24.71 1.47
C ASP A 51 -3.69 -26.03 1.87
N PHE A 52 -4.68 -26.00 2.77
CA PHE A 52 -5.39 -27.20 3.18
C PHE A 52 -6.10 -27.90 2.00
N VAL A 53 -6.75 -27.14 1.11
CA VAL A 53 -7.53 -27.68 -0.02
C VAL A 53 -6.63 -28.08 -1.19
N HIS A 54 -5.60 -27.30 -1.50
CA HIS A 54 -4.79 -27.44 -2.71
C HIS A 54 -3.37 -27.97 -2.47
N ARG A 55 -2.95 -28.17 -1.21
CA ARG A 55 -1.61 -28.57 -0.79
C ARG A 55 -0.52 -27.63 -1.35
N HIS A 56 -0.82 -26.35 -1.37
CA HIS A 56 0.02 -25.28 -1.89
C HIS A 56 -0.40 -23.97 -1.22
N ASP A 57 0.49 -23.33 -0.47
CA ASP A 57 0.21 -22.00 0.10
C ASP A 57 0.42 -20.91 -0.97
N PRO A 58 -0.62 -20.12 -1.33
CA PRO A 58 -0.50 -19.09 -2.33
C PRO A 58 0.20 -17.82 -1.79
N ILE A 59 0.52 -17.76 -0.49
CA ILE A 59 1.16 -16.61 0.14
C ILE A 59 2.42 -17.07 0.88
N GLU A 60 3.56 -16.53 0.48
CA GLU A 60 4.84 -16.77 1.17
C GLU A 60 4.92 -15.97 2.47
N HIS A 61 4.60 -14.67 2.39
CA HIS A 61 4.54 -13.81 3.57
C HIS A 61 3.71 -12.54 3.33
N ILE A 62 3.27 -11.93 4.42
CA ILE A 62 2.49 -10.70 4.43
C ILE A 62 3.18 -9.67 5.33
N THR A 63 3.32 -8.44 4.83
CA THR A 63 3.74 -7.30 5.65
C THR A 63 2.70 -6.18 5.56
N SER A 64 2.63 -5.35 6.59
CA SER A 64 1.70 -4.23 6.62
C SER A 64 2.35 -2.99 7.21
N ARG A 65 1.79 -1.83 6.89
CA ARG A 65 2.22 -0.54 7.44
C ARG A 65 1.08 0.46 7.44
N VAL A 66 1.08 1.33 8.45
CA VAL A 66 0.37 2.60 8.41
C VAL A 66 1.39 3.69 8.07
N LYS A 67 1.03 4.57 7.14
CA LYS A 67 1.88 5.68 6.72
C LYS A 67 2.10 6.64 7.87
N ARG A 68 3.34 7.13 8.02
CA ARG A 68 3.69 8.08 9.09
C ARG A 68 2.93 9.40 8.90
N PRO A 69 2.45 10.05 9.98
CA PRO A 69 1.67 11.28 9.89
C PRO A 69 2.34 12.38 9.08
N GLU A 70 3.67 12.54 9.22
CA GLU A 70 4.45 13.55 8.52
C GLU A 70 4.37 13.34 6.99
N ALA A 71 4.49 12.09 6.55
CA ALA A 71 4.39 11.71 5.15
C ALA A 71 2.94 11.82 4.60
N ILE A 72 1.93 11.73 5.48
CA ILE A 72 0.54 12.01 5.12
C ILE A 72 0.37 13.51 4.88
N LYS A 73 0.81 14.35 5.84
CA LYS A 73 0.75 15.81 5.74
C LYS A 73 1.49 16.33 4.50
N GLU A 74 2.71 15.86 4.25
CA GLU A 74 3.49 16.24 3.07
C GLU A 74 2.74 15.90 1.76
N LYS A 75 2.10 14.73 1.70
CA LYS A 75 1.36 14.29 0.51
C LYS A 75 0.06 15.07 0.31
N VAL A 76 -0.62 15.45 1.39
CA VAL A 76 -1.80 16.32 1.39
C VAL A 76 -1.41 17.71 0.89
N HIS A 77 -0.35 18.30 1.46
CA HIS A 77 0.17 19.60 1.08
C HIS A 77 0.61 19.65 -0.40
N ARG A 78 1.38 18.64 -0.86
CA ARG A 78 1.80 18.52 -2.27
C ARG A 78 0.63 18.42 -3.25
N ARG A 79 -0.54 17.98 -2.80
CA ARG A 79 -1.76 17.88 -3.61
C ARG A 79 -2.67 19.11 -3.48
N GLY A 80 -2.26 20.13 -2.73
CA GLY A 80 -3.07 21.32 -2.48
C GLY A 80 -4.37 21.00 -1.71
N LEU A 81 -4.37 19.94 -0.90
CA LEU A 81 -5.51 19.53 -0.09
C LEU A 81 -5.44 20.24 1.27
N GLY A 82 -6.60 20.55 1.87
CA GLY A 82 -6.69 21.15 3.20
C GLY A 82 -5.99 20.33 4.30
N SER A 83 -5.66 20.96 5.42
CA SER A 83 -4.90 20.36 6.54
C SER A 83 -5.68 19.36 7.39
N ASP A 84 -6.94 19.07 7.05
CA ASP A 84 -7.81 18.19 7.82
C ASP A 84 -7.66 16.71 7.44
N TRP A 85 -7.80 15.83 8.44
CA TRP A 85 -7.64 14.39 8.26
C TRP A 85 -8.76 13.74 7.44
N VAL A 86 -9.93 14.38 7.35
CA VAL A 86 -11.06 13.86 6.56
C VAL A 86 -10.77 13.99 5.07
N SER A 87 -10.26 15.13 4.64
CA SER A 87 -9.75 15.36 3.28
C SER A 87 -8.62 14.40 2.94
N ALA A 88 -7.69 14.17 3.88
CA ALA A 88 -6.64 13.18 3.72
C ALA A 88 -7.20 11.76 3.50
N ALA A 89 -8.17 11.32 4.31
CA ALA A 89 -8.83 10.01 4.17
C ALA A 89 -9.48 9.81 2.80
N ARG A 90 -10.13 10.87 2.30
CA ARG A 90 -10.83 10.84 1.01
C ARG A 90 -9.86 10.80 -0.16
N ALA A 91 -8.79 11.58 -0.10
CA ALA A 91 -7.90 11.78 -1.25
C ALA A 91 -6.72 10.79 -1.34
N LEU A 92 -6.32 10.18 -0.22
CA LEU A 92 -5.20 9.25 -0.19
C LEU A 92 -5.70 7.80 -0.17
N ASP A 93 -5.09 6.97 -1.02
CA ASP A 93 -5.43 5.56 -1.13
C ASP A 93 -4.43 4.65 -0.38
N ASP A 94 -3.28 5.18 0.03
CA ASP A 94 -2.12 4.46 0.56
C ASP A 94 -1.78 4.85 2.02
N ILE A 95 -2.79 5.22 2.82
CA ILE A 95 -2.58 5.49 4.26
C ILE A 95 -2.34 4.17 5.01
N ALA A 96 -3.18 3.17 4.76
CA ALA A 96 -2.91 1.77 5.11
C ALA A 96 -2.40 1.02 3.88
N GLY A 97 -1.31 0.28 4.05
CA GLY A 97 -0.75 -0.56 3.01
C GLY A 97 -0.50 -1.97 3.52
N ILE A 98 -0.98 -2.97 2.78
CA ILE A 98 -0.64 -4.37 2.96
C ILE A 98 0.15 -4.83 1.73
N ARG A 99 1.20 -5.60 1.96
CA ARG A 99 1.94 -6.27 0.91
C ARG A 99 1.83 -7.77 1.10
N VAL A 100 1.36 -8.43 0.06
CA VAL A 100 1.28 -9.89 -0.01
C VAL A 100 2.31 -10.34 -1.02
N VAL A 101 3.24 -11.19 -0.59
CA VAL A 101 4.23 -11.81 -1.46
C VAL A 101 3.84 -13.26 -1.68
N CYS A 102 3.73 -13.64 -2.94
CA CYS A 102 3.30 -14.95 -3.41
C CYS A 102 4.46 -15.68 -4.09
N PRO A 103 4.43 -17.02 -4.15
CA PRO A 103 5.42 -17.80 -4.90
C PRO A 103 5.38 -17.52 -6.41
N PHE A 104 4.18 -17.55 -7.02
CA PHE A 104 4.00 -17.40 -8.46
C PHE A 104 3.04 -16.26 -8.84
N VAL A 105 3.08 -15.86 -10.12
CA VAL A 105 2.17 -14.83 -10.67
C VAL A 105 0.72 -15.29 -10.61
N ASP A 106 0.45 -16.57 -10.82
CA ASP A 106 -0.91 -17.11 -10.75
C ASP A 106 -1.49 -17.03 -9.33
N ASP A 107 -0.65 -17.24 -8.31
CA ASP A 107 -1.03 -17.07 -6.90
C ASP A 107 -1.38 -15.61 -6.60
N VAL A 108 -0.64 -14.64 -7.16
CA VAL A 108 -0.98 -13.22 -7.04
C VAL A 108 -2.41 -12.96 -7.52
N PHE A 109 -2.78 -13.49 -8.67
CA PHE A 109 -4.14 -13.32 -9.19
C PHE A 109 -5.17 -14.17 -8.43
N ALA A 110 -4.81 -15.35 -7.93
CA ALA A 110 -5.69 -16.17 -7.10
C ALA A 110 -6.06 -15.46 -5.80
N VAL A 111 -5.06 -14.97 -5.04
CA VAL A 111 -5.28 -14.22 -3.80
C VAL A 111 -6.09 -12.95 -4.06
N ALA A 112 -5.79 -12.22 -5.15
CA ALA A 112 -6.56 -11.04 -5.54
C ALA A 112 -8.05 -11.37 -5.78
N ARG A 113 -8.34 -12.45 -6.50
CA ARG A 113 -9.72 -12.90 -6.76
C ARG A 113 -10.42 -13.33 -5.48
N MET A 114 -9.78 -14.16 -4.65
CA MET A 114 -10.36 -14.64 -3.40
C MET A 114 -10.66 -13.51 -2.42
N LEU A 115 -9.74 -12.55 -2.29
CA LEU A 115 -9.94 -11.39 -1.41
C LEU A 115 -11.10 -10.51 -1.88
N THR A 116 -11.16 -10.22 -3.17
CA THR A 116 -12.19 -9.32 -3.74
C THR A 116 -13.55 -9.97 -3.98
N ALA A 117 -13.64 -11.29 -3.83
CA ALA A 117 -14.90 -12.03 -3.84
C ALA A 117 -15.65 -11.99 -2.50
N GLN A 118 -15.03 -11.52 -1.41
CA GLN A 118 -15.68 -11.41 -0.11
C GLN A 118 -16.69 -10.25 -0.10
N ASP A 119 -17.88 -10.49 0.43
CA ASP A 119 -19.01 -9.53 0.38
C ASP A 119 -18.73 -8.18 1.06
N ASP A 120 -17.82 -8.17 2.04
CA ASP A 120 -17.44 -6.97 2.81
C ASP A 120 -16.14 -6.31 2.32
N VAL A 121 -15.57 -6.78 1.20
CA VAL A 121 -14.38 -6.20 0.57
C VAL A 121 -14.77 -5.51 -0.74
N GLU A 122 -14.88 -4.18 -0.71
CA GLU A 122 -15.23 -3.41 -1.89
C GLU A 122 -13.98 -3.01 -2.68
N LEU A 123 -13.83 -3.54 -3.91
CA LEU A 123 -12.76 -3.14 -4.82
C LEU A 123 -13.05 -1.78 -5.45
N LEU A 124 -12.26 -0.77 -5.11
CA LEU A 124 -12.39 0.58 -5.66
C LEU A 124 -11.55 0.78 -6.93
N ARG A 125 -10.37 0.14 -7.02
CA ARG A 125 -9.46 0.32 -8.14
C ARG A 125 -8.45 -0.81 -8.24
N THR A 126 -8.13 -1.19 -9.48
CA THR A 126 -7.01 -2.09 -9.80
C THR A 126 -5.97 -1.35 -10.62
N LYS A 127 -4.69 -1.49 -10.25
CA LYS A 127 -3.54 -1.06 -11.07
C LYS A 127 -2.65 -2.28 -11.31
N ASP A 128 -2.76 -2.85 -12.51
CA ASP A 128 -2.01 -4.04 -12.88
C ASP A 128 -0.68 -3.67 -13.55
N TYR A 129 0.37 -3.54 -12.74
CA TYR A 129 1.73 -3.33 -13.23
C TYR A 129 2.43 -4.65 -13.58
N ILE A 130 1.79 -5.81 -13.42
CA ILE A 130 2.33 -7.09 -13.90
C ILE A 130 2.10 -7.15 -15.41
N ALA A 131 0.85 -6.92 -15.84
CA ALA A 131 0.48 -6.87 -17.25
C ALA A 131 1.02 -5.62 -17.96
N ARG A 132 1.08 -4.47 -17.25
CA ARG A 132 1.59 -3.20 -17.80
C ARG A 132 2.66 -2.59 -16.87
N PRO A 133 3.91 -3.11 -16.91
CA PRO A 133 4.99 -2.61 -16.08
C PRO A 133 5.23 -1.11 -16.28
N LYS A 134 5.72 -0.44 -15.23
CA LYS A 134 6.17 0.96 -15.37
C LYS A 134 7.44 1.03 -16.22
N ALA A 135 7.76 2.23 -16.69
CA ALA A 135 8.96 2.49 -17.49
C ALA A 135 10.28 2.08 -16.79
N ASN A 136 10.34 2.14 -15.47
CA ASN A 136 11.51 1.69 -14.70
C ASN A 136 11.57 0.16 -14.52
N GLY A 137 10.62 -0.61 -15.07
CA GLY A 137 10.54 -2.06 -14.91
C GLY A 137 9.72 -2.54 -13.70
N TYR A 138 9.19 -1.63 -12.88
CA TYR A 138 8.40 -1.99 -11.70
C TYR A 138 7.15 -2.81 -12.06
N ARG A 139 6.98 -3.94 -11.33
CA ARG A 139 5.83 -4.85 -11.43
C ARG A 139 5.23 -5.13 -10.05
N SER A 140 3.90 -5.15 -10.00
CA SER A 140 3.06 -5.51 -8.83
C SER A 140 1.59 -5.34 -9.24
N LEU A 141 0.69 -6.10 -8.63
CA LEU A 141 -0.75 -5.86 -8.72
C LEU A 141 -1.18 -5.01 -7.52
N HIS A 142 -1.74 -3.82 -7.76
CA HIS A 142 -2.26 -2.96 -6.67
C HIS A 142 -3.77 -2.97 -6.68
N LEU A 143 -4.36 -3.34 -5.55
CA LEU A 143 -5.79 -3.24 -5.30
C LEU A 143 -6.02 -2.14 -4.28
N ILE A 144 -6.86 -1.17 -4.61
CA ILE A 144 -7.41 -0.24 -3.62
C ILE A 144 -8.74 -0.81 -3.19
N VAL A 145 -8.82 -1.30 -1.97
CA VAL A 145 -10.04 -1.88 -1.39
C VAL A 145 -10.59 -0.99 -0.30
N ARG A 146 -11.88 -1.13 -0.01
CA ARG A 146 -12.58 -0.48 1.09
C ARG A 146 -13.29 -1.53 1.92
N ILE A 147 -13.03 -1.54 3.22
CA ILE A 147 -13.62 -2.50 4.17
C ILE A 147 -14.29 -1.78 5.35
N PRO A 148 -15.34 -2.37 5.94
CA PRO A 148 -16.01 -1.82 7.12
C PRO A 148 -15.25 -2.16 8.40
N VAL A 149 -14.80 -1.14 9.15
CA VAL A 149 -14.26 -1.31 10.51
C VAL A 149 -15.35 -1.01 11.52
N PHE A 150 -15.66 -2.01 12.35
CA PHE A 150 -16.69 -1.91 13.38
C PHE A 150 -16.11 -1.38 14.69
N LEU A 151 -16.60 -0.23 15.14
CA LEU A 151 -16.24 0.39 16.41
C LEU A 151 -17.40 0.28 17.41
N SER A 152 -17.16 0.71 18.64
CA SER A 152 -18.17 0.66 19.71
C SER A 152 -19.43 1.49 19.43
N ASP A 153 -19.33 2.54 18.62
CA ASP A 153 -20.42 3.52 18.39
C ASP A 153 -20.87 3.63 16.93
N ARG A 154 -20.09 3.11 15.97
CA ARG A 154 -20.36 3.26 14.53
C ARG A 154 -19.52 2.29 13.69
N VAL A 155 -19.80 2.28 12.39
CA VAL A 155 -19.02 1.57 11.38
C VAL A 155 -18.37 2.58 10.45
N GLU A 156 -17.08 2.42 10.18
CA GLU A 156 -16.31 3.29 9.30
C GLU A 156 -15.77 2.50 8.13
N LYS A 157 -15.98 2.98 6.89
CA LYS A 157 -15.41 2.33 5.71
C LYS A 157 -14.02 2.87 5.40
N VAL A 158 -12.99 2.05 5.54
CA VAL A 158 -11.59 2.46 5.45
C VAL A 158 -10.95 1.94 4.17
N LYS A 159 -10.19 2.79 3.48
CA LYS A 159 -9.43 2.41 2.29
C LYS A 159 -8.07 1.80 2.66
N VAL A 160 -7.73 0.71 2.00
CA VAL A 160 -6.44 0.02 2.15
C VAL A 160 -5.87 -0.30 0.77
N GLU A 161 -4.59 0.00 0.55
CA GLU A 161 -3.86 -0.44 -0.64
C GLU A 161 -3.25 -1.81 -0.37
N VAL A 162 -3.68 -2.83 -1.12
CA VAL A 162 -3.09 -4.17 -1.11
C VAL A 162 -2.19 -4.32 -2.33
N GLN A 163 -0.90 -4.51 -2.11
CA GLN A 163 0.10 -4.73 -3.14
C GLN A 163 0.46 -6.21 -3.17
N LEU A 164 0.09 -6.90 -4.24
CA LEU A 164 0.42 -8.30 -4.47
C LEU A 164 1.61 -8.41 -5.43
N ARG A 165 2.55 -9.30 -5.11
CA ARG A 165 3.83 -9.45 -5.81
C ARG A 165 4.31 -10.89 -5.75
N THR A 166 5.16 -11.28 -6.69
CA THR A 166 6.03 -12.45 -6.52
C THR A 166 7.23 -12.12 -5.64
N ILE A 167 7.98 -13.14 -5.24
CA ILE A 167 9.25 -12.99 -4.51
C ILE A 167 10.25 -12.13 -5.33
N ALA A 168 10.40 -12.38 -6.64
CA ALA A 168 11.35 -11.62 -7.45
C ALA A 168 10.90 -10.16 -7.65
N MET A 169 9.60 -9.91 -7.81
CA MET A 169 9.06 -8.55 -7.86
C MET A 169 9.31 -7.78 -6.55
N ASP A 170 9.13 -8.42 -5.40
CA ASP A 170 9.38 -7.75 -4.13
C ASP A 170 10.86 -7.47 -3.89
N PHE A 171 11.73 -8.44 -4.20
CA PHE A 171 13.18 -8.25 -4.17
C PHE A 171 13.61 -7.04 -5.01
N TRP A 172 13.23 -7.03 -6.29
CA TRP A 172 13.61 -5.95 -7.21
C TRP A 172 13.11 -4.59 -6.70
N ALA A 173 11.84 -4.50 -6.28
CA ALA A 173 11.26 -3.26 -5.81
C ALA A 173 11.87 -2.76 -4.49
N ALA A 174 12.29 -3.67 -3.59
CA ALA A 174 12.97 -3.31 -2.35
C ALA A 174 14.37 -2.73 -2.62
N VAL A 175 15.10 -3.30 -3.59
CA VAL A 175 16.42 -2.83 -3.99
C VAL A 175 16.31 -1.50 -4.75
N GLU A 176 15.44 -1.41 -5.75
CA GLU A 176 15.24 -0.18 -6.53
C GLU A 176 14.86 1.01 -5.63
N HIS A 177 13.97 0.79 -4.66
CA HIS A 177 13.57 1.85 -3.74
C HIS A 177 14.74 2.32 -2.86
N LYS A 178 15.58 1.41 -2.37
CA LYS A 178 16.78 1.77 -1.58
C LYS A 178 17.79 2.55 -2.41
N LEU A 179 18.04 2.12 -3.64
CA LEU A 179 18.99 2.77 -4.54
C LEU A 179 18.49 4.16 -4.97
N SER A 180 17.24 4.25 -5.43
CA SER A 180 16.64 5.52 -5.86
C SER A 180 16.54 6.55 -4.74
N TYR A 181 16.30 6.11 -3.51
CA TYR A 181 16.25 7.02 -2.36
C TYR A 181 17.63 7.50 -1.93
N LYS A 182 18.63 6.60 -1.85
CA LYS A 182 19.97 6.95 -1.36
C LYS A 182 20.79 7.77 -2.36
N TYR A 183 20.57 7.55 -3.66
CA TYR A 183 21.40 8.13 -4.72
C TYR A 183 20.67 9.17 -5.57
N ARG A 184 19.56 9.75 -5.07
CA ARG A 184 18.67 10.64 -5.82
C ARG A 184 19.39 11.76 -6.59
N ASP A 185 20.49 12.27 -6.03
CA ASP A 185 21.27 13.39 -6.59
C ASP A 185 22.53 12.93 -7.36
N SER A 186 22.78 11.62 -7.46
CA SER A 186 24.04 11.04 -7.98
C SER A 186 23.81 9.80 -8.86
N VAL A 187 22.63 9.70 -9.48
CA VAL A 187 22.26 8.58 -10.36
C VAL A 187 22.99 8.68 -11.72
N PRO A 188 23.75 7.66 -12.14
CA PRO A 188 24.33 7.61 -13.49
C PRO A 188 23.26 7.68 -14.60
N PRO A 189 23.55 8.25 -15.79
CA PRO A 189 22.56 8.41 -16.86
C PRO A 189 21.94 7.09 -17.37
N ASP A 190 22.67 5.99 -17.27
CA ASP A 190 22.30 4.63 -17.70
C ASP A 190 21.61 3.79 -16.62
N PHE A 191 21.64 4.25 -15.36
CA PHE A 191 21.16 3.49 -14.21
C PHE A 191 19.69 3.07 -14.30
N ALA A 192 18.84 3.93 -14.87
CA ALA A 192 17.44 3.60 -15.09
C ALA A 192 17.28 2.44 -16.10
N GLY A 193 18.15 2.38 -17.11
CA GLY A 193 18.21 1.29 -18.07
C GLY A 193 18.67 -0.02 -17.43
N GLU A 194 19.70 0.03 -16.58
CA GLU A 194 20.17 -1.13 -15.83
C GLU A 194 19.12 -1.69 -14.87
N LEU A 195 18.42 -0.82 -14.14
CA LEU A 195 17.31 -1.23 -13.27
C LEU A 195 16.19 -1.90 -14.07
N SER A 196 15.83 -1.34 -15.22
CA SER A 196 14.83 -1.93 -16.11
C SER A 196 15.27 -3.29 -16.68
N ALA A 197 16.55 -3.43 -17.03
CA ALA A 197 17.11 -4.70 -17.49
C ALA A 197 17.10 -5.76 -16.36
N ALA A 198 17.48 -5.37 -15.14
CA ALA A 198 17.39 -6.23 -13.97
C ALA A 198 15.94 -6.67 -13.69
N ALA A 199 14.97 -5.77 -13.88
CA ALA A 199 13.55 -6.10 -13.74
C ALA A 199 13.09 -7.14 -14.77
N ALA A 200 13.57 -7.03 -16.01
CA ALA A 200 13.27 -7.97 -17.07
C ALA A 200 13.86 -9.36 -16.76
N THR A 201 15.11 -9.42 -16.27
CA THR A 201 15.74 -10.67 -15.83
C THR A 201 14.98 -11.32 -14.67
N ALA A 202 14.56 -10.53 -13.68
CA ALA A 202 13.74 -11.03 -12.57
C ALA A 202 12.40 -11.62 -13.06
N ALA A 203 11.76 -10.97 -14.02
CA ALA A 203 10.52 -11.47 -14.61
C ALA A 203 10.70 -12.75 -15.44
N ASP A 204 11.81 -12.89 -16.18
CA ASP A 204 12.14 -14.12 -16.90
C ASP A 204 12.41 -15.28 -15.93
N LEU A 205 13.11 -15.01 -14.82
CA LEU A 205 13.31 -16.00 -13.76
C LEU A 205 11.96 -16.46 -13.16
N ASP A 206 11.07 -15.52 -12.79
CA ASP A 206 9.73 -15.85 -12.28
C ASP A 206 8.97 -16.75 -13.26
N ALA A 207 8.99 -16.43 -14.55
CA ALA A 207 8.29 -17.21 -15.59
C ALA A 207 8.87 -18.63 -15.74
N ARG A 208 10.21 -18.76 -15.71
CA ARG A 208 10.88 -20.06 -15.76
C ARG A 208 10.55 -20.91 -14.54
N MET A 209 10.55 -20.32 -13.35
CA MET A 209 10.21 -21.03 -12.12
C MET A 209 8.75 -21.49 -12.11
N ALA A 210 7.82 -20.64 -12.59
CA ALA A 210 6.42 -21.02 -12.77
C ALA A 210 6.27 -22.22 -13.73
N ALA A 211 6.93 -22.17 -14.89
CA ALA A 211 6.89 -23.27 -15.86
C ALA A 211 7.49 -24.57 -15.31
N LEU A 212 8.53 -24.51 -14.48
CA LEU A 212 9.08 -25.69 -13.80
C LEU A 212 8.09 -26.26 -12.78
N HIS A 213 7.40 -25.41 -12.03
CA HIS A 213 6.39 -25.81 -11.07
C HIS A 213 5.19 -26.50 -11.75
N GLU A 214 4.71 -25.96 -12.88
CA GLU A 214 3.62 -26.57 -13.67
C GLU A 214 3.98 -27.97 -14.20
N ARG A 215 5.26 -28.23 -14.50
CA ARG A 215 5.70 -29.54 -15.02
C ARG A 215 5.70 -30.66 -14.00
N ILE A 216 5.72 -30.33 -12.71
CA ILE A 216 5.79 -31.31 -11.60
C ILE A 216 4.48 -31.39 -10.81
N ARG A 217 3.48 -30.58 -11.17
CA ARG A 217 2.14 -30.55 -10.59
C ARG A 217 1.20 -31.49 -11.36
#